data_AF-A0A848TU69-F1
#
_entry.id   AF-A0A848TU69-F1
#
_cell.length_a   1.000
_cell.length_b   1.000
_cell.length_c   1.000
_cell.angle_alpha   90.00
_cell.angle_beta   90.00
_cell.angle_gamma   90.00
#
_symmetry.space_group_name_H-M   'P 1'
#
loop_
_entity.id
_entity.type
_entity.pdbx_description
1 polymer ?
#
loop_
_entity_poly.entity_id
_entity_poly.type
_entity_poly.pdbx_seq_one_letter_code
_entity_poly.pdbx_strand_id
1 'polypeptide(L)'
;MGEFSAGKSTLSNLLIGSSALPVNITATQLPPVWISKGSEPPYRVGLDGDEFDVDFNRLSDVSVQDTSHIRIFRDAKILEICDLIDMPGISDPNMAATVWQRVVHHADIVLWCSHATQAWRQSEAAVWSTMPHELHSSSLLLLTRMDRILSDRDR
;
A
#
# COMPACT_ATOMS: atom_id res chain seq x y z
N MET A 1 -2.68 -0.89 4.15
CA MET A 1 -4.00 -0.68 3.49
C MET A 1 -4.79 0.39 4.22
N GLY A 2 -5.96 0.79 3.68
CA GLY A 2 -6.81 1.84 4.25
C GLY A 2 -7.32 2.84 3.21
N GLU A 3 -8.13 3.79 3.66
CA GLU A 3 -8.72 4.86 2.83
C GLU A 3 -7.67 5.65 2.03
N PHE A 4 -8.11 6.30 0.94
CA PHE A 4 -7.25 7.23 0.21
C PHE A 4 -6.71 8.31 1.16
N SER A 5 -5.41 8.62 1.06
CA SER A 5 -4.74 9.59 1.94
C SER A 5 -4.75 9.29 3.46
N ALA A 6 -4.99 8.03 3.88
CA ALA A 6 -4.95 7.63 5.29
C ALA A 6 -3.55 7.56 5.94
N GLY A 7 -2.47 7.96 5.24
CA GLY A 7 -1.11 7.96 5.77
C GLY A 7 -0.27 6.70 5.48
N LYS A 8 -0.73 5.82 4.58
CA LYS A 8 -0.06 4.57 4.18
C LYS A 8 1.38 4.77 3.68
N SER A 9 1.57 5.63 2.68
CA SER A 9 2.89 5.89 2.10
C SER A 9 3.82 6.61 3.09
N THR A 10 3.28 7.43 4.00
CA THR A 10 4.07 8.03 5.09
C THR A 10 4.58 6.96 6.05
N LEU A 11 3.74 5.99 6.41
CA LEU A 11 4.15 4.85 7.24
C LEU A 11 5.20 3.98 6.53
N SER A 12 5.00 3.67 5.24
CA SER A 12 5.97 2.92 4.43
C SER A 12 7.34 3.61 4.42
N ASN A 13 7.37 4.92 4.16
CA ASN A 13 8.59 5.71 4.20
C ASN A 13 9.25 5.71 5.59
N LEU A 14 8.46 5.78 6.66
CA LEU A 14 8.97 5.71 8.03
C LEU A 14 9.64 4.35 8.32
N LEU A 15 8.99 3.24 7.92
CA LEU A 15 9.52 1.89 8.11
C LEU A 15 10.81 1.67 7.31
N ILE A 16 10.85 2.17 6.08
CA ILE A 16 12.03 2.08 5.21
C ILE A 16 13.14 3.05 5.65
N GLY A 17 12.81 4.09 6.42
CA GLY A 17 13.74 5.13 6.86
C GLY A 17 14.16 6.12 5.76
N SER A 18 13.51 6.04 4.58
CA SER A 18 13.73 6.94 3.44
C SER A 18 12.48 6.98 2.55
N SER A 19 12.49 7.80 1.49
CA SER A 19 11.41 7.79 0.51
C SER A 19 11.43 6.46 -0.27
N ALA A 20 10.46 5.59 0.01
CA ALA A 20 10.26 4.32 -0.66
C ALA A 20 10.06 4.53 -2.18
N LEU A 21 9.24 5.52 -2.51
CA LEU A 21 8.87 5.93 -3.85
C LEU A 21 9.36 7.36 -4.15
N PRO A 22 9.64 7.70 -5.43
CA PRO A 22 9.98 9.06 -5.86
C PRO A 22 8.92 10.10 -5.45
N VAL A 23 9.38 11.32 -5.13
CA VAL A 23 8.56 12.44 -4.61
C VAL A 23 7.47 12.92 -5.60
N ASN A 24 7.58 12.56 -6.89
CA ASN A 24 6.60 12.91 -7.92
C ASN A 24 5.45 11.90 -8.09
N ILE A 25 5.46 10.82 -7.30
CA ILE A 25 4.50 9.70 -7.41
C ILE A 25 3.40 9.78 -6.35
N THR A 26 3.50 10.74 -5.44
CA THR A 26 2.63 10.94 -4.27
C THR A 26 1.15 11.22 -4.60
N ALA A 27 0.76 11.30 -5.88
CA ALA A 27 -0.56 11.72 -6.32
C ALA A 27 -1.23 10.83 -7.39
N THR A 28 -0.62 9.72 -7.82
CA THR A 28 -1.09 9.01 -9.03
C THR A 28 -1.16 7.49 -8.87
N GLN A 29 -2.15 6.94 -9.57
CA GLN A 29 -2.61 5.56 -9.65
C GLN A 29 -1.48 4.58 -9.97
N LEU A 30 -0.66 4.22 -8.98
CA LEU A 30 0.25 3.11 -9.16
C LEU A 30 -0.46 1.78 -8.91
N PRO A 31 -0.10 0.73 -9.66
CA PRO A 31 -0.31 -0.63 -9.20
C PRO A 31 0.31 -0.82 -7.81
N PRO A 32 -0.12 -1.84 -7.06
CA PRO A 32 0.54 -2.21 -5.81
C PRO A 32 2.06 -2.29 -5.99
N VAL A 33 2.81 -1.69 -5.07
CA VAL A 33 4.27 -1.68 -5.13
C VAL A 33 4.81 -2.63 -4.08
N TRP A 34 5.47 -3.68 -4.51
CA TRP A 34 6.17 -4.65 -3.68
C TRP A 34 7.62 -4.22 -3.51
N ILE A 35 8.02 -3.98 -2.27
CA ILE A 35 9.34 -3.48 -1.89
C ILE A 35 10.08 -4.61 -1.17
N SER A 36 11.18 -5.06 -1.75
CA SER A 36 12.03 -6.12 -1.19
C SER A 36 13.46 -5.59 -0.94
N LYS A 37 14.23 -6.30 -0.13
CA LYS A 37 15.65 -6.01 0.06
C LYS A 37 16.40 -6.29 -1.24
N GLY A 38 17.25 -5.34 -1.67
CA GLY A 38 18.11 -5.56 -2.83
C GLY A 38 18.61 -4.27 -3.48
N SER A 39 19.25 -4.43 -4.63
CA SER A 39 19.80 -3.35 -5.46
C SER A 39 19.52 -3.56 -6.96
N GLU A 40 18.64 -4.49 -7.29
CA GLU A 40 18.24 -4.85 -8.64
C GLU A 40 17.39 -3.75 -9.28
N PRO A 41 17.38 -3.66 -10.62
CA PRO A 41 16.45 -2.81 -11.34
C PRO A 41 15.00 -3.17 -11.01
N PRO A 42 14.09 -2.18 -10.94
CA PRO A 42 12.67 -2.47 -10.76
C PRO A 42 12.08 -3.10 -12.02
N TYR A 43 11.05 -3.91 -11.82
CA TYR A 43 10.27 -4.52 -12.89
C TYR A 43 8.79 -4.56 -12.50
N ARG A 44 7.90 -4.70 -13.48
CA ARG A 44 6.48 -4.95 -13.25
C ARG A 44 6.16 -6.42 -13.51
N VAL A 45 5.18 -6.93 -12.78
CA VAL A 45 4.61 -8.26 -12.99
C VAL A 45 3.23 -8.11 -13.61
N GLY A 46 3.02 -8.72 -14.78
CA GLY A 46 1.72 -8.77 -15.45
C GLY A 46 0.68 -9.59 -14.69
N LEU A 47 -0.58 -9.54 -15.12
CA LEU A 47 -1.64 -10.39 -14.52
C LEU A 47 -1.44 -11.89 -14.80
N ASP A 48 -0.70 -12.23 -15.84
CA ASP A 48 -0.26 -13.57 -16.23
C ASP A 48 1.00 -14.03 -15.48
N GLY A 49 1.67 -13.13 -14.76
CA GLY A 49 2.91 -13.40 -14.04
C GLY A 49 4.18 -13.07 -14.84
N ASP A 50 4.06 -12.59 -16.08
CA ASP A 50 5.23 -12.21 -16.88
C ASP A 50 5.91 -10.96 -16.30
N GLU A 51 7.24 -10.96 -16.31
CA GLU A 51 8.06 -9.86 -15.81
C GLU A 51 8.48 -8.93 -16.95
N PHE A 52 8.35 -7.62 -16.74
CA PHE A 52 8.74 -6.60 -17.70
C PHE A 52 9.56 -5.52 -17.02
N ASP A 53 10.70 -5.17 -17.62
CA ASP A 53 11.53 -4.07 -17.12
C ASP A 53 10.75 -2.76 -17.08
N VAL A 54 10.95 -1.98 -16.00
CA VAL A 54 10.39 -0.63 -15.88
C VAL A 54 11.49 0.37 -15.54
N ASP A 55 11.38 1.57 -16.08
CA ASP A 55 12.21 2.68 -15.63
C ASP A 55 11.68 3.20 -14.29
N PHE A 56 12.54 3.18 -13.28
CA PHE A 56 12.24 3.69 -11.94
C PHE A 56 11.71 5.14 -11.94
N ASN A 57 12.12 5.96 -12.91
CA ASN A 57 11.67 7.35 -13.02
C ASN A 57 10.33 7.50 -13.74
N ARG A 58 9.81 6.43 -14.34
CA ARG A 58 8.57 6.41 -15.13
C ARG A 58 7.55 5.41 -14.61
N LEU A 59 7.61 5.09 -13.32
CA LEU A 59 6.64 4.18 -12.69
C LEU A 59 5.19 4.69 -12.85
N SER A 60 4.99 6.02 -12.96
CA SER A 60 3.69 6.64 -13.23
C SER A 60 3.03 6.20 -14.55
N ASP A 61 3.84 5.72 -15.50
CA ASP A 61 3.40 5.36 -16.84
C ASP A 61 2.96 3.88 -16.91
N VAL A 62 3.17 3.13 -15.82
CA VAL A 62 2.79 1.71 -15.73
C VAL A 62 1.28 1.59 -15.61
N SER A 63 0.70 0.79 -16.51
CA SER A 63 -0.74 0.53 -16.55
C SER A 63 -1.18 -0.30 -15.35
N VAL A 64 -2.13 0.22 -14.58
CA VAL A 64 -2.73 -0.49 -13.43
C VAL A 64 -3.57 -1.69 -13.88
N GLN A 65 -4.15 -1.63 -15.08
CA GLN A 65 -5.14 -2.61 -15.52
C GLN A 65 -4.51 -3.96 -15.89
N ASP A 66 -3.31 -3.94 -16.47
CA ASP A 66 -2.57 -5.12 -16.93
C ASP A 66 -1.45 -5.54 -15.98
N THR A 67 -1.23 -4.80 -14.90
CA THR A 67 -0.14 -5.03 -13.95
C THR A 67 -0.70 -5.54 -12.63
N SER A 68 -0.15 -6.65 -12.15
CA SER A 68 -0.42 -7.19 -10.83
C SER A 68 0.23 -6.31 -9.76
N HIS A 69 1.54 -6.10 -9.88
CA HIS A 69 2.32 -5.25 -8.98
C HIS A 69 3.63 -4.82 -9.64
N ILE A 70 4.24 -3.77 -9.08
CA ILE A 70 5.60 -3.34 -9.42
C ILE A 70 6.53 -3.82 -8.32
N ARG A 71 7.62 -4.49 -8.67
CA ARG A 71 8.66 -4.90 -7.73
C ARG A 71 9.80 -3.89 -7.74
N ILE A 72 10.15 -3.40 -6.56
CA ILE A 72 11.26 -2.47 -6.36
C ILE A 72 12.17 -2.97 -5.24
N PHE A 73 13.44 -2.59 -5.32
CA PHE A 73 14.45 -3.05 -4.38
C PHE A 73 15.07 -1.90 -3.61
N ARG A 74 15.23 -2.06 -2.30
CA ARG A 74 15.82 -1.06 -1.42
C ARG A 74 16.76 -1.68 -0.40
N ASP A 75 17.80 -0.93 -0.08
CA ASP A 75 18.68 -1.24 1.03
C ASP A 75 18.12 -0.62 2.33
N ALA A 76 17.22 -1.35 3.00
CA ALA A 76 16.66 -0.94 4.30
C ALA A 76 16.62 -2.12 5.28
N LYS A 77 16.92 -1.86 6.55
CA LYS A 77 17.00 -2.91 7.59
C LYS A 77 15.68 -3.65 7.80
N ILE A 78 14.55 -2.96 7.71
CA ILE A 78 13.23 -3.61 7.84
C ILE A 78 13.03 -4.69 6.78
N LEU A 79 13.59 -4.49 5.59
CA LEU A 79 13.48 -5.40 4.46
C LEU A 79 14.33 -6.67 4.59
N GLU A 80 15.21 -6.73 5.58
CA GLU A 80 15.92 -7.96 5.95
C GLU A 80 15.02 -8.94 6.71
N ILE A 81 13.88 -8.45 7.22
CA ILE A 81 12.96 -9.21 8.07
C ILE A 81 11.66 -9.51 7.31
N CYS A 82 11.16 -8.56 6.52
CA CYS A 82 9.95 -8.73 5.74
C CYS A 82 9.90 -7.80 4.53
N ASP A 83 9.13 -8.19 3.52
CA ASP A 83 8.81 -7.30 2.40
C ASP A 83 7.67 -6.35 2.77
N LEU A 84 7.61 -5.20 2.09
CA LEU A 84 6.54 -4.22 2.26
C LEU A 84 5.76 -4.07 0.96
N ILE A 85 4.43 -4.13 1.04
CA ILE A 85 3.56 -3.90 -0.11
C ILE A 85 2.81 -2.57 0.11
N ASP A 86 3.17 -1.53 -0.65
CA ASP A 86 2.39 -0.30 -0.66
C ASP A 86 1.15 -0.51 -1.55
N MET A 87 0.00 -0.47 -0.90
CA MET A 87 -1.29 -0.74 -1.52
C MET A 87 -1.99 0.58 -1.86
N PRO A 88 -2.64 0.67 -3.03
CA PRO A 88 -3.49 1.80 -3.35
C PRO A 88 -4.62 1.97 -2.32
N GLY A 89 -5.20 3.17 -2.27
CA GLY A 89 -6.33 3.44 -1.38
C GLY A 89 -7.55 2.60 -1.77
N ILE A 90 -8.24 2.01 -0.78
CA ILE A 90 -9.41 1.14 -1.02
C ILE A 90 -10.61 1.87 -1.62
N SER A 91 -10.63 3.19 -1.51
CA SER A 91 -11.69 4.11 -1.91
C SER A 91 -11.26 5.06 -3.01
N ASP A 92 -10.14 4.78 -3.70
CA ASP A 92 -9.71 5.59 -4.83
C ASP A 92 -10.73 5.45 -5.96
N PRO A 93 -11.46 6.52 -6.35
CA PRO A 93 -12.51 6.45 -7.36
C PRO A 93 -11.98 6.07 -8.75
N ASN A 94 -10.67 6.19 -8.96
CA ASN A 94 -10.05 5.86 -10.23
C ASN A 94 -9.42 4.46 -10.24
N MET A 95 -9.52 3.70 -9.15
CA MET A 95 -8.94 2.37 -9.05
C MET A 95 -9.98 1.31 -8.72
N ALA A 96 -10.09 0.30 -9.57
CA ALA A 96 -10.98 -0.82 -9.33
C ALA A 96 -10.55 -1.60 -8.08
N ALA A 97 -11.52 -2.06 -7.28
CA ALA A 97 -11.24 -2.86 -6.08
C ALA A 97 -10.43 -4.14 -6.38
N THR A 98 -10.55 -4.65 -7.61
CA THR A 98 -9.80 -5.82 -8.10
C THR A 98 -8.29 -5.62 -8.03
N VAL A 99 -7.78 -4.39 -8.07
CA VAL A 99 -6.34 -4.10 -8.11
C VAL A 99 -5.67 -4.53 -6.80
N TRP A 100 -6.17 -4.09 -5.66
CA TRP A 100 -5.61 -4.49 -4.36
C TRP A 100 -5.99 -5.94 -3.99
N GLN A 101 -7.17 -6.41 -4.43
CA GLN A 101 -7.63 -7.79 -4.17
C GLN A 101 -6.71 -8.85 -4.79
N ARG A 102 -6.10 -8.56 -5.95
CA ARG A 102 -5.14 -9.49 -6.58
C ARG A 102 -3.89 -9.69 -5.74
N VAL A 103 -3.46 -8.67 -4.98
CA VAL A 103 -2.19 -8.68 -4.25
C VAL A 103 -2.36 -9.00 -2.77
N VAL A 104 -3.55 -8.79 -2.19
CA VAL A 104 -3.81 -9.06 -0.76
C VAL A 104 -3.51 -10.51 -0.34
N HIS A 105 -3.65 -11.46 -1.25
CA HIS A 105 -3.36 -12.87 -1.02
C HIS A 105 -1.87 -13.19 -0.85
N HIS A 106 -0.98 -12.25 -1.23
CA HIS A 106 0.46 -12.38 -1.01
C HIS A 106 0.92 -11.83 0.34
N ALA A 107 0.04 -11.15 1.09
CA ALA A 107 0.39 -10.58 2.38
C ALA A 107 0.16 -11.57 3.52
N ASP A 108 1.10 -11.63 4.47
CA ASP A 108 0.95 -12.37 5.73
C ASP A 108 0.28 -11.50 6.82
N ILE A 109 0.46 -10.18 6.74
CA ILE A 109 0.02 -9.18 7.71
C ILE A 109 -0.44 -7.93 6.97
N VAL A 110 -1.56 -7.35 7.41
CA VAL A 110 -2.01 -6.03 6.94
C VAL A 110 -1.82 -5.00 8.03
N LEU A 111 -1.10 -3.92 7.72
CA LEU A 111 -1.15 -2.68 8.47
C LEU A 111 -2.26 -1.81 7.90
N TRP A 112 -3.39 -1.71 8.61
CA TRP A 112 -4.55 -0.93 8.20
C TRP A 112 -4.47 0.48 8.77
N CYS A 113 -4.30 1.50 7.94
CA CYS A 113 -4.28 2.89 8.37
C CYS A 113 -5.68 3.50 8.25
N SER A 114 -6.19 4.06 9.34
CA SER A 114 -7.45 4.81 9.37
C SER A 114 -7.23 6.18 10.01
N HIS A 115 -7.89 7.22 9.50
CA HIS A 115 -7.72 8.59 9.99
C HIS A 115 -8.43 8.74 11.34
N ALA A 116 -7.72 9.15 12.39
CA ALA A 116 -8.22 9.06 13.76
C ALA A 116 -9.58 9.74 13.99
N THR A 117 -9.79 10.92 13.39
CA THR A 117 -11.05 11.69 13.51
C THR A 117 -12.25 11.06 12.81
N GLN A 118 -12.03 10.06 11.96
CA GLN A 118 -13.05 9.39 11.15
C GLN A 118 -12.73 7.89 11.04
N ALA A 119 -12.28 7.32 12.17
CA ALA A 119 -11.75 5.98 12.19
C ALA A 119 -12.82 4.93 11.89
N TRP A 120 -12.43 3.88 11.17
CA TRP A 120 -13.23 2.68 10.94
C TRP A 120 -14.60 2.94 10.29
N ARG A 121 -14.58 3.63 9.16
CA ARG A 121 -15.79 3.91 8.38
C ARG A 121 -16.45 2.62 7.89
N GLN A 122 -17.73 2.70 7.55
CA GLN A 122 -18.45 1.57 6.95
C GLN A 122 -17.78 1.05 5.67
N SER A 123 -17.16 1.91 4.87
CA SER A 123 -16.35 1.54 3.71
C SER A 123 -15.14 0.68 4.09
N GLU A 124 -14.43 1.05 5.16
CA GLU A 124 -13.29 0.29 5.67
C GLU A 124 -13.73 -1.06 6.21
N ALA A 125 -14.78 -1.09 7.03
CA ALA A 125 -15.33 -2.32 7.59
C ALA A 125 -15.85 -3.28 6.49
N ALA A 126 -16.45 -2.75 5.42
CA ALA A 126 -16.93 -3.53 4.29
C ALA A 126 -15.78 -4.14 3.47
N VAL A 127 -14.66 -3.43 3.31
CA VAL A 127 -13.49 -4.00 2.65
C VAL A 127 -12.80 -5.02 3.54
N TRP A 128 -12.67 -4.72 4.84
CA TRP A 128 -12.08 -5.63 5.82
C TRP A 128 -12.82 -6.97 5.88
N SER A 129 -14.15 -6.98 5.81
CA SER A 129 -14.93 -8.22 5.84
C SER A 129 -14.73 -9.12 4.62
N THR A 130 -14.13 -8.61 3.54
CA THR A 130 -13.79 -9.40 2.35
C THR A 130 -12.37 -9.96 2.38
N MET A 131 -11.57 -9.64 3.41
CA MET A 131 -10.19 -10.11 3.51
C MET A 131 -10.12 -11.61 3.87
N PRO A 132 -9.04 -12.29 3.45
CA PRO A 132 -8.72 -13.62 3.94
C PRO A 132 -8.77 -13.72 5.46
N HIS A 133 -9.37 -14.79 5.99
CA HIS A 133 -9.59 -14.96 7.42
C HIS A 133 -8.28 -15.01 8.21
N GLU A 134 -7.21 -15.51 7.59
CA GLU A 134 -5.86 -15.59 8.16
C GLU A 134 -5.36 -14.20 8.59
N LEU A 135 -5.61 -13.19 7.75
CA LEU A 135 -5.22 -11.80 7.99
C LEU A 135 -5.94 -11.17 9.17
N HIS A 136 -7.13 -11.66 9.54
CA HIS A 136 -7.89 -11.08 10.64
C HIS A 136 -7.18 -11.23 12.00
N SER A 137 -6.33 -12.25 12.13
CA SER A 137 -5.65 -12.58 13.38
C SER A 137 -4.26 -11.95 13.50
N SER A 138 -3.63 -11.62 12.37
CA SER A 138 -2.24 -11.15 12.31
C SER A 138 -2.10 -9.64 12.05
N SER A 139 -3.17 -9.00 11.59
CA SER A 139 -3.16 -7.61 11.14
C SER A 139 -3.40 -6.59 12.25
N LEU A 140 -2.98 -5.34 12.00
CA LEU A 140 -3.06 -4.24 12.96
C LEU A 140 -3.83 -3.06 12.37
N LEU A 141 -4.74 -2.49 13.16
CA LEU A 141 -5.36 -1.20 12.89
C LEU A 141 -4.52 -0.07 13.49
N LEU A 142 -4.07 0.85 12.64
CA LEU A 142 -3.27 2.01 12.99
C LEU A 142 -4.10 3.28 12.79
N LEU A 143 -4.39 3.96 13.90
CA LEU A 143 -5.03 5.27 13.87
C LEU A 143 -3.97 6.34 13.56
N THR A 144 -4.08 6.94 12.38
CA THR A 144 -3.15 7.96 11.90
C THR A 144 -3.70 9.37 12.15
N ARG A 145 -2.79 10.35 12.16
CA ARG A 145 -3.12 11.77 12.39
C ARG A 145 -3.83 12.05 13.72
N MET A 146 -3.38 11.38 14.78
CA MET A 146 -3.88 11.59 16.14
C MET A 146 -3.76 13.05 16.61
N ASP A 147 -2.79 13.81 16.09
CA ASP A 147 -2.62 15.25 16.30
C ASP A 147 -3.82 16.09 15.85
N ARG A 148 -4.73 15.52 15.04
CA ARG A 148 -5.95 16.17 14.56
C ARG A 148 -7.16 15.97 15.46
N ILE A 149 -7.06 15.18 16.54
CA ILE A 149 -8.10 15.10 17.57
C ILE A 149 -8.00 16.36 18.43
N LEU A 150 -8.82 17.36 18.14
CA LEU A 150 -8.78 18.67 18.80
C LEU A 150 -10.00 18.95 19.68
N SER A 151 -11.07 18.17 19.52
CA SER A 151 -12.33 18.34 20.25
C SER A 151 -12.90 17.01 20.74
N ASP A 152 -13.86 17.05 21.68
CA ASP A 152 -14.57 15.86 22.14
C ASP A 152 -15.44 15.20 21.05
N ARG A 153 -15.78 15.93 19.97
CA ARG A 153 -16.45 15.36 18.80
C ARG A 153 -15.49 14.49 17.96
N ASP A 154 -14.19 14.75 18.05
CA ASP A 154 -13.15 14.02 17.30
C ASP A 154 -12.63 12.78 18.06
N ARG A 155 -13.01 12.62 19.34
CA ARG A 155 -12.65 11.49 20.22
C ARG A 155 -13.65 10.35 20.12
#